data_AF-A0A9W8JS16-F1
#
_entry.id   AF-A0A9W8JS16-F1
#
_cell.length_a   1.000
_cell.length_b   1.000
_cell.length_c   1.000
_cell.angle_alpha   90.00
_cell.angle_beta   90.00
_cell.angle_gamma   90.00
#
_symmetry.space_group_name_H-M   'P 1'
#
loop_
_entity.id
_entity.type
_entity.pdbx_description
1 polymer ?
#
loop_
_entity_poly.entity_id
_entity_poly.type
_entity_poly.pdbx_seq_one_letter_code
_entity_poly.pdbx_strand_id
1 'polypeptide(L)'
;MLNSFAQHDYLQGIPVALTAAKASEGLRDARRGPTKALLFVEVIHGPNDQVQQRTESQLFGYQRSRDDVVAVVPPWRRTPTEVRVYNFDAILPMGLLVYSEK
;
A
#
# COMPACT_ATOMS: atom_id res chain seq x y z
N MET A 1 -27.32 5.11 -0.72
CA MET A 1 -26.20 5.66 -1.53
C MET A 1 -24.87 5.29 -0.87
N LEU A 2 -24.47 4.01 -0.93
CA LEU A 2 -23.24 3.51 -0.27
C LEU A 2 -22.12 3.16 -1.28
N ASN A 3 -22.33 3.37 -2.58
CA ASN A 3 -21.44 2.83 -3.62
C ASN A 3 -20.34 3.80 -4.11
N SER A 4 -20.32 5.07 -3.67
CA SER A 4 -19.37 6.06 -4.22
C SER A 4 -17.97 5.99 -3.56
N PHE A 5 -17.91 5.75 -2.25
CA PHE A 5 -16.63 5.70 -1.51
C PHE A 5 -15.82 4.44 -1.84
N ALA A 6 -16.47 3.28 -1.93
CA ALA A 6 -15.80 2.03 -2.29
C ALA A 6 -15.22 2.07 -3.71
N GLN A 7 -15.85 2.77 -4.65
CA GLN A 7 -15.36 2.85 -6.03
C GLN A 7 -14.11 3.72 -6.16
N HIS A 8 -13.97 4.77 -5.36
CA HIS A 8 -12.77 5.63 -5.32
C HIS A 8 -11.57 4.93 -4.66
N ASP A 9 -11.77 4.21 -3.56
CA ASP A 9 -10.68 3.50 -2.88
C ASP A 9 -10.15 2.31 -3.69
N TYR A 10 -11.02 1.60 -4.40
CA TYR A 10 -10.59 0.57 -5.35
C TYR A 10 -9.76 1.16 -6.50
N LEU A 11 -9.94 2.43 -6.90
CA LEU A 11 -9.20 3.10 -7.98
C LEU A 11 -7.75 3.39 -7.62
N GLN A 12 -7.39 3.42 -6.35
CA GLN A 12 -6.04 3.81 -5.92
C GLN A 12 -5.14 2.63 -5.51
N GLY A 13 -5.69 1.42 -5.37
CA GLY A 13 -4.96 0.26 -4.86
C GLY A 13 -4.57 0.40 -3.39
N ILE A 14 -4.33 -0.72 -2.72
CA ILE A 14 -3.94 -0.73 -1.30
C ILE A 14 -2.46 -0.36 -1.22
N PRO A 15 -2.09 0.74 -0.54
CA PRO A 15 -0.70 1.03 -0.25
C PRO A 15 -0.17 0.06 0.81
N VAL A 16 0.84 -0.73 0.45
CA VAL A 16 1.60 -1.55 1.38
C VAL A 16 3.00 -0.96 1.48
N ALA A 17 3.34 -0.42 2.65
CA ALA A 17 4.65 0.15 2.89
C ALA A 17 5.72 -0.94 2.97
N LEU A 18 6.88 -0.70 2.34
CA LEU A 18 8.03 -1.63 2.35
C LEU A 18 8.92 -1.45 3.59
N THR A 19 8.64 -0.43 4.41
CA THR A 19 9.37 -0.16 5.66
C THR A 19 8.41 0.20 6.78
N ALA A 20 8.75 -0.19 8.01
CA ALA A 20 7.98 0.18 9.20
C ALA A 20 7.91 1.70 9.42
N ALA A 21 8.96 2.43 9.02
CA ALA A 21 9.00 3.89 9.08
C ALA A 21 7.93 4.52 8.18
N LYS A 22 7.84 4.06 6.91
CA LYS A 22 6.81 4.52 5.97
C LYS A 22 5.41 4.10 6.43
N ALA A 23 5.24 2.87 6.92
CA ALA A 23 3.97 2.40 7.45
C ALA A 23 3.47 3.26 8.63
N SER A 24 4.41 3.67 9.49
CA SER A 24 4.12 4.53 10.65
C SER A 24 3.71 5.95 10.29
N GLU A 25 3.99 6.44 9.07
CA GLU A 25 3.51 7.77 8.63
C GLU A 25 1.98 7.83 8.61
N GLY A 26 1.31 6.77 8.14
CA GLY A 26 -0.17 6.69 8.14
C GLY A 26 -0.79 6.65 9.54
N LEU A 27 -0.01 6.29 10.55
CA LEU A 27 -0.44 6.29 11.95
C LEU A 27 -0.28 7.67 12.62
N ARG A 28 0.40 8.63 11.99
CA ARG A 28 0.57 9.99 12.53
C ARG A 28 -0.73 10.81 12.43
N ASP A 29 -1.57 10.51 11.44
CA ASP A 29 -2.86 11.20 11.24
C ASP A 29 -4.01 10.57 12.04
N ALA A 30 -3.82 9.37 12.59
CA ALA A 30 -4.79 8.69 13.43
C ALA A 30 -4.86 9.35 14.83
N ARG A 31 -5.61 10.45 14.95
CA ARG A 31 -5.85 11.24 16.19
C ARG A 31 -6.54 10.49 17.34
N ARG A 32 -6.53 9.15 17.40
CA ARG A 32 -7.26 8.37 18.41
C ARG A 32 -6.39 7.30 19.06
N GLY A 33 -5.86 7.65 20.23
CA GLY A 33 -5.33 6.69 21.21
C GLY A 33 -3.81 6.51 21.16
N PRO A 34 -3.19 6.16 22.31
CA PRO A 34 -1.76 5.88 22.38
C PRO A 34 -1.39 4.55 21.71
N THR A 35 -2.38 3.65 21.55
CA THR A 35 -2.20 2.34 20.93
C THR A 35 -2.26 2.43 19.42
N LYS A 36 -1.22 1.91 18.78
CA LYS A 36 -1.03 1.85 17.34
C LYS A 36 -0.81 0.39 16.91
N ALA A 37 -1.15 0.08 15.66
CA ALA A 37 -0.97 -1.24 15.11
C ALA A 37 -0.39 -1.19 13.68
N LEU A 38 0.55 -2.09 13.40
CA LEU A 38 1.12 -2.32 12.08
C LEU A 38 0.81 -3.76 11.66
N LEU A 39 0.15 -3.91 10.51
CA LEU A 39 -0.09 -5.21 9.89
C LEU A 39 1.07 -5.53 8.95
N PHE A 40 1.74 -6.65 9.21
CA PHE A 40 2.71 -7.24 8.29
C PHE A 40 1.97 -8.16 7.33
N VAL A 41 2.23 -7.96 6.05
CA VAL A 41 1.63 -8.74 4.98
C VAL A 41 2.72 -9.24 4.04
N GLU A 42 2.51 -10.42 3.48
CA GLU A 42 3.19 -10.89 2.29
C GLU A 42 2.33 -10.52 1.08
N VAL A 43 2.94 -9.96 0.05
CA VAL A 43 2.26 -9.61 -1.21
C VAL A 43 2.72 -10.61 -2.27
N ILE A 44 1.81 -11.48 -2.70
CA ILE A 44 2.05 -12.47 -3.75
C ILE A 44 1.79 -11.83 -5.10
N HIS A 45 2.77 -11.85 -5.99
CA HIS A 45 2.57 -11.53 -7.40
C HIS A 45 2.82 -12.79 -8.25
N GLY A 46 2.24 -12.85 -9.45
CA GLY A 46 2.37 -14.01 -10.32
C GLY A 46 3.83 -14.29 -10.70
N PRO A 47 4.16 -15.54 -11.08
CA PRO A 47 5.53 -15.94 -11.43
C PRO A 47 6.12 -15.20 -12.63
N ASN A 48 5.28 -14.55 -13.43
CA ASN A 48 5.68 -13.75 -14.60
C ASN A 48 5.38 -12.26 -14.43
N ASP A 49 4.92 -11.83 -13.25
CA ASP A 49 4.62 -10.42 -12.99
C ASP A 49 5.92 -9.67 -12.72
N GLN A 50 6.34 -8.86 -13.67
CA GLN A 50 7.35 -7.85 -13.40
C GLN A 50 6.68 -6.72 -12.62
N VAL A 51 7.03 -6.58 -11.34
CA VAL A 51 6.57 -5.46 -10.53
C VAL A 51 7.11 -4.16 -11.13
N GLN A 52 6.24 -3.44 -11.85
CA GLN A 52 6.61 -2.20 -12.51
C GLN A 52 6.89 -1.12 -11.47
N GLN A 53 7.93 -0.30 -11.70
CA GLN A 53 8.21 0.86 -10.87
C GLN A 53 7.53 2.10 -11.46
N ARG A 54 6.80 2.85 -10.64
CA ARG A 54 6.09 4.07 -11.02
C ARG A 54 6.28 5.16 -9.97
N THR A 55 6.26 6.42 -10.38
CA THR A 55 6.16 7.55 -9.44
C THR A 55 4.69 7.76 -9.03
N GLU A 56 4.45 8.45 -7.90
CA GLU A 56 3.08 8.78 -7.46
C GLU A 56 2.27 9.52 -8.54
N SER A 57 2.90 10.44 -9.26
CA SER A 57 2.27 11.17 -10.38
C SER A 57 1.88 10.27 -11.55
N GLN A 58 2.58 9.16 -11.77
CA GLN A 58 2.27 8.19 -12.83
C GLN A 58 1.11 7.27 -12.46
N LEU A 59 0.75 7.16 -11.17
CA LEU A 59 -0.39 6.37 -10.71
C LEU A 59 -1.74 7.05 -11.02
N PHE A 60 -1.80 8.38 -11.06
CA PHE A 60 -3.04 9.14 -11.29
C PHE A 60 -3.73 8.87 -12.65
N GLY A 61 -2.97 8.39 -13.64
CA GLY A 61 -3.48 7.99 -14.96
C GLY A 61 -3.28 6.51 -15.27
N TYR A 62 -2.89 5.70 -14.28
CA TYR A 62 -2.55 4.31 -14.51
C TYR A 62 -3.79 3.45 -14.72
N GLN A 63 -3.96 2.91 -15.93
CA GLN A 63 -5.03 1.98 -16.25
C GLN A 63 -4.66 0.59 -15.76
N ARG A 64 -5.39 0.10 -14.75
CA ARG A 64 -5.21 -1.17 -14.00
C ARG A 64 -5.02 -2.46 -14.83
N SER A 65 -5.22 -2.42 -16.15
CA SER A 65 -5.56 -3.61 -16.96
C SER A 65 -4.47 -4.69 -17.12
N ARG A 66 -3.30 -4.57 -16.48
CA ARG A 66 -2.21 -5.54 -16.67
C ARG A 66 -1.40 -5.95 -15.44
N ASP A 67 -1.40 -5.18 -14.35
CA ASP A 67 -0.55 -5.50 -13.19
C ASP A 67 -1.36 -5.58 -11.90
N ASP A 68 -1.13 -6.65 -11.14
CA ASP A 68 -1.73 -6.84 -9.81
C ASP A 68 -1.01 -6.02 -8.72
N VAL A 69 0.28 -5.70 -8.94
CA VAL A 69 1.16 -5.01 -7.99
C VAL A 69 2.09 -4.04 -8.71
N VAL A 70 2.19 -2.81 -8.20
CA VAL A 70 3.08 -1.76 -8.72
C VAL A 70 3.96 -1.23 -7.59
N ALA A 71 5.27 -1.12 -7.82
CA ALA A 71 6.19 -0.50 -6.87
C ALA A 71 6.19 1.03 -7.03
N VAL A 72 6.01 1.75 -5.94
CA VAL A 72 5.98 3.23 -5.94
C VAL A 72 7.32 3.78 -5.51
N VAL A 73 7.93 4.56 -6.41
CA VAL A 73 9.22 5.19 -6.21
C VAL A 73 9.02 6.69 -5.97
N PRO A 74 9.44 7.23 -4.82
CA PRO A 74 9.40 8.66 -4.57
C PRO A 74 10.33 9.42 -5.54
N PRO A 75 9.98 10.63 -5.97
CA PRO A 75 10.76 11.37 -6.97
C PRO A 75 12.20 11.71 -6.53
N TRP A 76 12.48 11.66 -5.22
CA TRP A 76 13.81 11.92 -4.64
C TRP A 76 14.61 10.65 -4.28
N ARG A 77 14.09 9.44 -4.58
CA ARG A 77 14.78 8.15 -4.32
C ARG A 77 14.75 7.23 -5.53
N ARG A 78 15.68 6.27 -5.57
CA ARG A 78 15.69 5.18 -6.56
C ARG A 78 15.08 3.88 -6.05
N THR A 79 14.80 3.80 -4.75
CA THR A 79 14.23 2.61 -4.12
C THR A 79 12.74 2.81 -3.86
N PRO A 80 11.89 1.82 -4.17
CA PRO A 80 10.49 1.87 -3.81
C PRO A 80 10.32 1.97 -2.29
N THR A 81 9.32 2.73 -1.84
CA THR A 81 8.98 2.85 -0.41
C THR A 81 7.67 2.17 -0.06
N GLU A 82 6.83 1.93 -1.05
CA GLU A 82 5.56 1.22 -0.94
C GLU A 82 5.28 0.47 -2.24
N VAL A 83 4.37 -0.49 -2.18
CA VAL A 83 3.73 -1.10 -3.34
C VAL A 83 2.25 -0.79 -3.32
N ARG A 84 1.64 -0.65 -4.49
CA ARG A 84 0.21 -0.54 -4.69
C ARG A 84 -0.31 -1.87 -5.17
N VAL A 85 -1.21 -2.45 -4.39
CA VAL A 85 -1.82 -3.75 -4.68
C VAL A 85 -3.25 -3.52 -5.16
N TYR A 86 -3.55 -4.00 -6.37
CA TYR A 86 -4.87 -3.86 -6.98
C TYR A 86 -5.70 -5.13 -6.89
N ASN A 87 -5.05 -6.28 -6.65
CA ASN A 87 -5.69 -7.57 -6.39
C ASN A 87 -5.66 -7.87 -4.88
N PHE A 88 -6.80 -7.86 -4.20
CA PHE A 88 -6.83 -8.08 -2.75
C PHE A 88 -6.38 -9.49 -2.35
N ASP A 89 -6.63 -10.48 -3.20
CA ASP A 89 -6.27 -11.88 -2.95
C ASP A 89 -4.74 -12.11 -2.97
N ALA A 90 -3.97 -11.12 -3.46
CA ALA A 90 -2.53 -11.10 -3.40
C ALA A 90 -1.97 -10.78 -2.00
N ILE A 91 -2.79 -10.31 -1.05
CA ILE A 91 -2.33 -9.89 0.28
C ILE A 91 -2.56 -10.99 1.30
N LEU A 92 -1.48 -11.57 1.81
CA LEU A 92 -1.52 -12.54 2.92
C LEU A 92 -1.10 -11.87 4.23
N PRO A 93 -2.00 -11.76 5.23
CA PRO A 93 -1.63 -11.31 6.56
C PRO A 93 -0.67 -12.28 7.25
N MET A 94 0.48 -11.77 7.69
CA MET A 94 1.54 -12.57 8.34
C MET A 94 1.64 -12.31 9.84
N GLY A 95 1.32 -11.09 10.28
CA GLY A 95 1.41 -10.75 11.69
C GLY A 95 0.93 -9.35 12.00
N LEU A 96 0.66 -9.09 13.27
CA LEU A 96 0.19 -7.80 13.77
C LEU A 96 1.09 -7.35 14.91
N LEU A 97 1.76 -6.22 14.75
CA LEU A 97 2.46 -5.55 15.84
C LEU A 97 1.56 -4.48 16.42
N VAL A 98 1.21 -4.65 17.69
CA VAL A 98 0.48 -3.64 18.47
C VAL A 98 1.45 -3.03 19.47
N TYR A 99 1.52 -1.70 19.51
CA TYR A 99 2.39 -0.97 20.43
C TYR A 99 1.68 0.26 20.95
N SER A 100 2.10 0.74 22.13
CA SER A 100 1.62 2.00 22.68
C SER A 100 2.77 3.00 22.70
N GLU A 101 2.55 4.18 22.16
CA GLU A 101 3.43 5.31 22.43
C GLU A 101 3.14 5.79 23.87
N LYS A 102 4.21 6.05 24.62
CA LYS A 102 4.14 6.56 26.00
C LYS A 102 4.09 8.09 26.01
#